data_AF-A0A660M6T8-F1
#
_entry.id   AF-A0A660M6T8-F1
#
_cell.length_a   1.000
_cell.length_b   1.000
_cell.length_c   1.000
_cell.angle_alpha   90.00
_cell.angle_beta   90.00
_cell.angle_gamma   90.00
#
_symmetry.space_group_name_H-M   'P 1'
#
loop_
_entity.id
_entity.type
_entity.pdbx_description
1 polymer ?
#
loop_
_entity_poly.entity_id
_entity_poly.type
_entity_poly.pdbx_seq_one_letter_code
_entity_poly.pdbx_strand_id
1 'polypeptide(L)' 'MRVRFKVFIEALEKQGLTLMDFCNKSQTIPRALVMYLSGKPITFDKKRFAWASVLDVKHDQLFY' A
#
# COMPACT_ATOMS: atom_id res chain seq x y z
N MET A 1 -1.42 -12.24 0.87
CA MET A 1 -1.74 -11.47 -0.35
C MET A 1 -0.58 -10.54 -0.69
N ARG A 2 -0.32 -10.33 -1.98
CA ARG A 2 0.73 -9.45 -2.51
C ARG A 2 0.10 -8.13 -2.97
N VAL A 3 0.89 -7.05 -2.98
CA VAL A 3 0.46 -5.76 -3.50
C VAL A 3 0.47 -5.82 -5.03
N ARG A 4 -0.58 -5.32 -5.68
CA ARG A 4 -0.54 -4.97 -7.10
C ARG A 4 0.22 -3.66 -7.26
N PHE A 5 1.53 -3.75 -7.52
CA PHE A 5 2.42 -2.59 -7.58
C PHE A 5 1.89 -1.47 -8.50
N LYS A 6 1.39 -1.83 -9.70
CA LYS A 6 0.81 -0.87 -10.65
C LYS A 6 -0.36 -0.09 -10.03
N VAL A 7 -1.32 -0.79 -9.41
CA VAL A 7 -2.48 -0.18 -8.75
C VAL A 7 -2.05 0.71 -7.59
N PHE A 8 -1.03 0.29 -6.83
CA PHE A 8 -0.48 1.07 -5.74
C PHE A 8 0.09 2.41 -6.23
N ILE A 9 0.93 2.41 -7.27
CA ILE A 9 1.55 3.63 -7.79
C ILE A 9 0.51 4.56 -8.41
N GLU A 10 -0.41 4.03 -9.23
CA GLU A 10 -1.48 4.82 -9.84
C GLU A 10 -2.37 5.49 -8.77
N ALA A 11 -2.70 4.77 -7.70
CA ALA A 11 -3.48 5.32 -6.61
C ALA A 11 -2.70 6.35 -5.78
N LEU A 12 -1.40 6.10 -5.56
CA LEU A 12 -0.52 7.03 -4.85
C LEU A 12 -0.41 8.37 -5.58
N GLU A 13 -0.22 8.33 -6.90
CA GLU A 13 -0.19 9.51 -7.78
C GLU A 13 -1.54 10.22 -7.81
N LYS A 14 -2.66 9.47 -7.93
CA LYS A 14 -4.01 10.04 -7.91
C LYS A 14 -4.31 10.78 -6.61
N GLN A 15 -3.83 10.28 -5.48
CA GLN A 15 -3.98 10.91 -4.17
C GLN A 15 -2.99 12.06 -3.93
N GLY A 16 -2.03 12.29 -4.84
CA GLY A 16 -0.99 13.30 -4.69
C GLY A 16 -0.07 13.04 -3.49
N LEU A 17 0.12 11.78 -3.12
CA LEU A 17 0.93 11.39 -1.95
C LEU A 17 2.35 11.04 -2.35
N THR A 18 3.32 11.44 -1.53
CA THR A 18 4.66 10.83 -1.62
C THR A 18 4.67 9.47 -0.93
N LEU A 19 5.69 8.66 -1.21
CA LEU A 19 5.91 7.39 -0.49
C LEU A 19 6.05 7.61 1.02
N MET A 20 6.63 8.73 1.45
CA MET A 20 6.78 9.08 2.86
C MET A 20 5.45 9.47 3.49
N ASP A 21 4.61 10.24 2.79
CA ASP A 21 3.26 10.58 3.27
C ASP A 21 2.41 9.33 3.43
N PHE A 22 2.50 8.42 2.46
CA PHE A 22 1.84 7.13 2.54
C PHE A 22 2.32 6.33 3.75
N CYS A 23 3.63 6.24 3.98
CA CYS A 23 4.21 5.55 5.14
C CYS A 23 3.67 6.11 6.45
N ASN A 24 3.64 7.45 6.57
CA ASN A 24 3.15 8.13 7.77
C ASN A 24 1.65 7.86 8.00
N LYS A 25 0.81 8.03 6.97
CA LYS A 25 -0.64 7.81 7.07
C LYS A 25 -1.02 6.35 7.33
N SER A 26 -0.31 5.41 6.69
CA SER A 26 -0.57 3.98 6.82
C SER A 26 0.14 3.32 8.01
N GLN A 27 0.92 4.09 8.78
CA GLN A 27 1.80 3.59 9.85
C GLN A 27 2.71 2.44 9.37
N THR A 28 3.21 2.59 8.15
CA THR A 28 4.08 1.62 7.51
C THR A 28 5.52 2.10 7.57
N ILE A 29 6.40 1.26 8.12
CA ILE A 29 7.83 1.52 8.12
C ILE A 29 8.34 1.48 6.66
N PRO A 30 9.12 2.48 6.18
CA PRO A 30 9.58 2.53 4.79
C PRO A 30 10.30 1.26 4.32
N ARG A 31 11.13 0.66 5.18
CA ARG A 31 11.80 -0.62 4.88
C ARG A 31 10.80 -1.75 4.61
N ALA A 32 9.71 -1.81 5.37
CA ALA A 32 8.67 -2.82 5.18
C ALA A 32 7.87 -2.54 3.89
N LEU A 33 7.58 -1.26 3.59
CA LEU A 33 6.94 -0.85 2.34
C LEU A 33 7.71 -1.40 1.13
N VAL A 34 9.03 -1.14 1.07
CA VAL A 34 9.89 -1.62 -0.03
C VAL A 34 9.83 -3.15 -0.15
N MET A 35 9.84 -3.87 0.97
CA MET A 35 9.73 -5.34 0.96
C MET A 35 8.39 -5.81 0.38
N TYR A 36 7.28 -5.15 0.68
CA TYR A 36 5.97 -5.53 0.17
C TYR A 36 5.79 -5.16 -1.31
N LEU A 37 6.32 -4.01 -1.73
CA LEU A 37 6.31 -3.58 -3.13
C LEU A 37 7.20 -4.47 -4.02
N SER A 38 8.22 -5.14 -3.47
CA SER A 38 9.01 -6.15 -4.19
C SER A 38 8.31 -7.52 -4.33
N GLY A 39 7.04 -7.62 -3.93
CA GLY A 39 6.22 -8.81 -4.11
C GLY A 39 6.24 -9.77 -2.91
N LYS A 40 6.88 -9.42 -1.79
CA LYS A 40 6.70 -10.21 -0.56
C LYS A 40 5.27 -10.08 -0.06
N PRO A 41 4.66 -11.18 0.42
CA PRO A 41 3.30 -11.15 0.92
C PRO A 41 3.19 -10.26 2.17
N ILE A 42 2.10 -9.50 2.25
CA ILE A 42 1.68 -8.83 3.48
C ILE A 42 0.88 -9.83 4.30
N THR A 43 1.36 -10.09 5.50
CA THR A 43 0.76 -11.03 6.47
C THR A 43 -0.20 -10.36 7.45
N PHE A 44 -0.23 -9.02 7.51
CA PHE A 44 -1.01 -8.28 8.50
C PHE A 44 -2.28 -7.66 7.90
N ASP A 45 -3.44 -8.21 8.23
CA ASP A 45 -4.77 -7.80 7.73
C ASP A 45 -5.05 -6.32 8.01
N LYS A 46 -4.79 -5.87 9.23
CA LYS A 46 -4.98 -4.45 9.62
C LYS A 46 -4.19 -3.49 8.73
N LYS A 47 -2.97 -3.86 8.32
CA LYS A 47 -2.16 -3.04 7.41
C LYS A 47 -2.77 -3.00 6.02
N ARG A 48 -3.30 -4.12 5.52
CA ARG A 48 -3.92 -4.18 4.20
C ARG A 48 -5.14 -3.26 4.11
N PHE A 49 -6.02 -3.27 5.12
CA PHE A 49 -7.16 -2.36 5.15
C PHE A 49 -6.74 -0.89 5.29
N ALA A 50 -5.71 -0.59 6.09
CA ALA A 50 -5.18 0.77 6.20
C ALA A 50 -4.63 1.29 4.85
N TRP A 51 -3.92 0.45 4.11
CA TRP A 51 -3.37 0.82 2.80
C TRP A 51 -4.48 1.12 1.78
N ALA A 52 -5.47 0.23 1.70
CA ALA A 52 -6.65 0.40 0.86
C ALA A 52 -7.39 1.72 1.19
N SER A 53 -7.54 2.02 2.48
CA SER A 53 -8.17 3.26 2.96
C SER A 53 -7.36 4.52 2.62
N VAL A 54 -6.03 4.50 2.80
CA VAL A 54 -5.17 5.67 2.51
C VAL A 54 -5.10 5.97 1.01
N LEU A 55 -5.16 4.93 0.17
CA LEU A 55 -5.10 5.06 -1.28
C LEU A 55 -6.46 5.27 -1.94
N ASP A 56 -7.55 5.15 -1.18
CA ASP A 56 -8.93 5.16 -1.69
C ASP A 56 -9.14 4.10 -2.80
N VAL A 57 -8.69 2.87 -2.52
CA VAL A 57 -8.80 1.73 -3.43
C VAL A 57 -9.42 0.56 -2.68
N LYS A 58 -10.26 -0.23 -3.35
CA LYS A 58 -10.82 -1.44 -2.75
C LYS A 58 -9.72 -2.47 -2.45
N HIS A 59 -9.88 -3.21 -1.35
CA HIS A 59 -8.87 -4.15 -0.88
C HIS A 59 -8.55 -5.26 -1.92
N ASP A 60 -9.55 -5.78 -2.62
CA ASP A 60 -9.43 -6.79 -3.69
C ASP A 60 -8.76 -6.26 -4.97
N GLN A 61 -8.84 -4.95 -5.21
CA GLN A 61 -8.13 -4.29 -6.30
C GLN A 61 -6.66 -4.05 -5.95
N LEU A 62 -6.36 -3.71 -4.69
CA LEU A 62 -5.00 -3.43 -4.26
C LEU A 62 -4.17 -4.71 -4.01
N PHE A 63 -4.82 -5.79 -3.57
CA PHE A 63 -4.15 -7.02 -3.16
C PHE A 63 -4.64 -8.25 -3.94
N TYR A 64 -3.77 -9.25 -4.15
CA TYR A 64 -4.10 -10.56 -4.72
C TYR A 64 -3.38 -11.71 -4.01
#